data_AF-A0A7V8E2Y1-F1
#
_entry.id   AF-A0A7V8E2Y1-F1
#
_cell.length_a   1.000
_cell.length_b   1.000
_cell.length_c   1.000
_cell.angle_alpha   90.00
_cell.angle_beta   90.00
_cell.angle_gamma   90.00
#
_symmetry.space_group_name_H-M   'P 1'
#
loop_
_entity.id
_entity.type
_entity.pdbx_description
1 polymer ?
#
loop_
_entity_poly.entity_id
_entity_poly.type
_entity_poly.pdbx_seq_one_letter_code
_entity_poly.pdbx_strand_id
1 'polypeptide(L)'
;MKVAGPIALVAFVAGTLVGIAVDRRRARTADVGVVSGPEAPAGKLEAAAGGDEEVQRLREEAKTLREQLAAALTSAGKPLLPAEEAKKKAEELRKKVPALLEAKDGKGLISLMRELASLGEPGYDGALEIAELLKNDVMGPKGDWEDAEEKLGIDGGDFWKIWTGRMVPMLAWSLAHPERASSWFRANALETLSWDGEVDASRLFAETLTGEKDPEVAAGLAEYLDTVTPDLSPLLVESARVHRDNARALPNLLIALGKLGTPESVAAIEELRGHADANVRRAAEIEMKAIRPPVAGAYINQFWSMDPEVPPALQRGDIVVSWNGAPVQSWDDFTKNAARAAWDGTTSLVVHRGNELVTVDLRGKLRNYDGKYVAPGK
;
A
#
# COMPACT_ATOMS: atom_id res chain seq x y z
N MET A 1 -8.14 -40.99 -15.94
CA MET A 1 -8.39 -40.14 -14.76
C MET A 1 -7.04 -39.74 -14.18
N LYS A 2 -6.59 -38.51 -14.40
CA LYS A 2 -5.40 -37.95 -13.72
C LYS A 2 -5.90 -37.24 -12.46
N VAL A 3 -5.39 -37.63 -11.31
CA VAL A 3 -5.73 -37.04 -10.01
C VAL A 3 -5.02 -35.69 -9.91
N ALA A 4 -5.77 -34.62 -9.69
CA ALA A 4 -5.21 -33.29 -9.44
C ALA A 4 -4.40 -33.30 -8.13
N GLY A 5 -3.15 -32.83 -8.22
CA GLY A 5 -2.16 -32.88 -7.14
C GLY A 5 -2.28 -31.75 -6.10
N PRO A 6 -1.43 -31.75 -5.06
CA PRO A 6 -1.57 -31.03 -3.80
C PRO A 6 -1.33 -29.50 -3.84
N ILE A 7 -1.28 -28.89 -5.01
CA ILE A 7 -0.97 -27.45 -5.19
C ILE A 7 -2.06 -26.55 -4.56
N ALA A 8 -3.32 -27.01 -4.55
CA ALA A 8 -4.43 -26.26 -3.95
C ALA A 8 -4.34 -26.12 -2.41
N LEU A 9 -3.57 -26.98 -1.72
CA LEU A 9 -3.49 -26.98 -0.26
C LEU A 9 -2.46 -25.97 0.28
N VAL A 10 -1.43 -25.62 -0.50
CA VAL A 10 -0.37 -24.69 -0.09
C VAL A 10 -0.85 -23.23 -0.16
N ALA A 11 -1.63 -22.87 -1.18
CA ALA A 11 -2.29 -21.56 -1.27
C ALA A 11 -3.30 -21.32 -0.13
N PHE A 12 -3.93 -22.39 0.37
CA PHE A 12 -4.92 -22.33 1.45
C PHE A 12 -4.29 -22.05 2.83
N VAL A 13 -3.12 -22.63 3.12
CA VAL A 13 -2.42 -22.41 4.40
C VAL A 13 -1.78 -21.02 4.46
N ALA A 14 -1.24 -20.52 3.35
CA ALA A 14 -0.72 -19.15 3.26
C ALA A 14 -1.84 -18.11 3.48
N GLY A 15 -2.99 -18.26 2.83
CA GLY A 15 -4.14 -17.34 3.02
C GLY A 15 -4.69 -17.31 4.45
N THR A 16 -4.65 -18.43 5.17
CA THR A 16 -5.18 -18.52 6.54
C THR A 16 -4.26 -17.84 7.57
N LEU A 17 -2.94 -17.94 7.40
CA LEU A 17 -1.98 -17.25 8.27
C LEU A 17 -1.93 -15.74 7.98
N VAL A 18 -2.17 -15.34 6.73
CA VAL A 18 -2.29 -13.93 6.28
C VAL A 18 -3.50 -13.24 6.90
N GLY A 19 -4.67 -13.90 6.97
CA GLY A 19 -5.86 -13.33 7.63
C GLY A 19 -5.62 -13.02 9.12
N ILE A 20 -4.91 -13.90 9.82
CA ILE A 20 -4.63 -13.75 11.26
C ILE A 20 -3.66 -12.58 11.53
N ALA A 21 -2.71 -12.31 10.64
CA ALA A 21 -1.75 -11.21 10.80
C ALA A 21 -2.41 -9.83 10.54
N VAL A 22 -3.24 -9.73 9.51
CA VAL A 22 -4.01 -8.51 9.18
C VAL A 22 -5.03 -8.19 10.28
N ASP A 23 -5.74 -9.19 10.80
CA ASP A 23 -6.70 -9.00 11.90
C ASP A 23 -6.01 -8.58 13.21
N ARG A 24 -4.81 -9.09 13.50
CA ARG A 24 -4.01 -8.63 14.66
C ARG A 24 -3.52 -7.19 14.53
N ARG A 25 -3.22 -6.72 13.31
CA ARG A 25 -2.84 -5.31 13.05
C ARG A 25 -4.05 -4.40 13.22
N ARG A 26 -5.22 -4.80 12.71
CA ARG A 26 -6.50 -4.08 12.86
C ARG A 26 -7.01 -4.02 14.31
N ALA A 27 -6.81 -5.08 15.09
CA ALA A 27 -7.18 -5.08 16.51
C ALA A 27 -6.36 -4.08 17.35
N ARG A 28 -5.13 -3.73 16.94
CA ARG A 28 -4.30 -2.72 17.63
C ARG A 28 -4.70 -1.28 17.28
N THR A 29 -5.20 -1.03 16.07
CA THR A 29 -5.70 0.30 15.68
C THR A 29 -7.13 0.57 16.15
N ALA A 30 -7.94 -0.47 16.40
CA ALA A 30 -9.29 -0.32 16.93
C ALA A 30 -9.36 0.22 18.38
N ASP A 31 -8.25 0.20 19.12
CA ASP A 31 -8.14 0.80 20.47
C ASP A 31 -7.81 2.30 20.46
N VAL A 32 -7.63 2.91 19.28
CA VAL A 32 -7.56 4.37 19.16
C VAL A 32 -9.00 4.89 19.14
N GLY A 33 -9.52 5.19 20.32
CA GLY A 33 -10.88 5.70 20.49
C GLY A 33 -11.19 6.85 19.52
N VAL A 34 -12.37 6.80 18.90
CA VAL A 34 -12.90 7.87 18.05
C VAL A 34 -12.95 9.16 18.88
N VAL A 35 -11.95 10.02 18.71
CA VAL A 35 -11.95 11.36 19.28
C VAL A 35 -12.98 12.16 18.49
N SER A 36 -14.15 12.40 19.09
CA SER A 36 -15.08 13.41 18.60
C SER A 36 -14.39 14.76 18.65
N GLY A 37 -13.91 15.24 17.49
CA GLY A 37 -13.29 16.55 17.36
C GLY A 37 -14.29 17.69 17.66
N PRO A 38 -13.82 18.84 18.16
CA PRO A 38 -14.67 20.00 18.41
C PRO A 38 -15.23 20.57 17.10
N GLU A 39 -16.46 21.11 17.17
CA GLU A 39 -17.13 21.82 16.07
C GLU A 39 -16.23 22.93 15.51
N ALA A 40 -15.93 22.88 14.21
CA ALA A 40 -15.25 23.96 13.52
C ALA A 40 -16.27 25.06 13.17
N PRO A 41 -16.08 26.31 13.65
CA PRO A 41 -16.95 27.41 13.25
C PRO A 41 -16.76 27.72 11.76
N ALA A 42 -17.85 28.01 11.06
CA ALA A 42 -17.91 28.39 9.65
C ALA A 42 -17.37 29.82 9.38
N GLY A 43 -16.19 30.13 9.90
CA GLY A 43 -15.41 31.32 9.57
C GLY A 43 -14.54 31.06 8.33
N LYS A 44 -14.26 32.11 7.56
CA LYS A 44 -13.29 32.06 6.46
C LYS A 44 -12.00 31.39 6.97
N LEU A 45 -11.58 30.32 6.30
CA LEU A 45 -10.23 29.77 6.39
C LEU A 45 -9.27 30.85 5.86
N GLU A 46 -8.96 31.84 6.69
CA GLU A 46 -7.72 32.58 6.53
C GLU A 46 -6.60 31.57 6.72
N ALA A 47 -5.80 31.40 5.67
CA ALA A 47 -4.71 30.44 5.59
C ALA A 47 -3.91 30.49 6.89
N ALA A 48 -4.04 29.44 7.70
CA ALA A 48 -3.27 29.30 8.92
C ALA A 48 -1.79 29.29 8.50
N ALA A 49 -1.09 30.37 8.84
CA ALA A 49 0.33 30.60 8.58
C ALA A 49 1.26 29.67 9.37
N GLY A 50 0.79 28.48 9.76
CA GLY A 50 1.61 27.36 10.23
C GLY A 50 2.20 26.53 9.09
N GLY A 51 1.78 26.77 7.83
CA GLY A 51 2.06 25.90 6.69
C GLY A 51 3.53 25.62 6.43
N ASP A 52 4.40 26.64 6.41
CA ASP A 52 5.79 26.44 5.98
C ASP A 52 6.70 25.98 7.12
N GLU A 53 6.54 26.52 8.34
CA GLU A 53 7.35 26.12 9.49
C GLU A 53 6.99 24.70 9.97
N GLU A 54 5.71 24.33 9.97
CA GLU A 54 5.28 22.98 10.34
C GLU A 54 5.68 21.94 9.29
N VAL A 55 5.53 22.27 8.00
CA VAL A 55 6.04 21.40 6.92
C VAL A 55 7.55 21.29 7.00
N GLN A 56 8.28 22.37 7.28
CA GLN A 56 9.73 22.30 7.43
C GLN A 56 10.14 21.49 8.67
N ARG A 57 9.45 21.66 9.81
CA ARG A 57 9.66 20.84 11.01
C ARG A 57 9.45 19.37 10.71
N LEU A 58 8.36 19.02 10.02
CA LEU A 58 8.06 17.64 9.63
C LEU A 58 9.01 17.12 8.58
N ARG A 59 9.56 17.95 7.70
CA ARG A 59 10.65 17.57 6.79
C ARG A 59 11.94 17.27 7.52
N GLU A 60 12.32 18.07 8.53
CA GLU A 60 13.50 17.79 9.36
C GLU A 60 13.29 16.58 10.28
N GLU A 61 12.08 16.42 10.83
CA GLU A 61 11.70 15.23 11.60
C GLU A 61 11.70 14.00 10.71
N ALA A 62 11.14 14.07 9.50
CA ALA A 62 11.18 13.02 8.49
C ALA A 62 12.61 12.71 8.07
N LYS A 63 13.45 13.72 7.85
CA LYS A 63 14.87 13.53 7.57
C LYS A 63 15.56 12.82 8.73
N THR A 64 15.29 13.23 9.97
CA THR A 64 15.81 12.57 11.18
C THR A 64 15.29 11.14 11.30
N LEU A 65 14.01 10.89 11.00
CA LEU A 65 13.40 9.56 11.02
C LEU A 65 13.92 8.69 9.88
N ARG A 66 14.24 9.25 8.71
CA ARG A 66 14.97 8.56 7.64
C ARG A 66 16.38 8.24 8.07
N GLU A 67 17.07 9.15 8.74
CA GLU A 67 18.40 8.89 9.28
C GLU A 67 18.34 7.83 10.39
N GLN A 68 17.31 7.85 11.24
CA GLN A 68 17.07 6.85 12.29
C GLN A 68 16.61 5.52 11.72
N LEU A 69 15.77 5.50 10.70
CA LEU A 69 15.31 4.31 9.99
C LEU A 69 16.47 3.74 9.19
N ALA A 70 17.23 4.57 8.46
CA ALA A 70 18.46 4.16 7.81
C ALA A 70 19.46 3.63 8.85
N ALA A 71 19.62 4.26 10.01
CA ALA A 71 20.48 3.77 11.08
C ALA A 71 19.93 2.50 11.74
N ALA A 72 18.61 2.35 11.89
CA ALA A 72 17.95 1.18 12.48
C ALA A 72 17.99 0.00 11.53
N LEU A 73 17.72 0.22 10.24
CA LEU A 73 17.89 -0.73 9.14
C LEU A 73 19.37 -1.07 8.93
N THR A 74 20.26 -0.10 9.07
CA THR A 74 21.71 -0.34 9.12
C THR A 74 22.09 -1.07 10.39
N SER A 75 21.37 -0.94 11.51
CA SER A 75 21.66 -1.72 12.72
C SER A 75 21.11 -3.15 12.64
N ALA A 76 19.95 -3.33 12.00
CA ALA A 76 19.30 -4.60 11.71
C ALA A 76 20.02 -5.37 10.59
N GLY A 77 20.61 -4.62 9.66
CA GLY A 77 21.45 -5.08 8.56
C GLY A 77 22.92 -4.69 8.72
N LYS A 78 23.41 -4.51 9.96
CA LYS A 78 24.78 -4.03 10.20
C LYS A 78 25.72 -4.92 9.42
N PRO A 79 26.45 -4.38 8.42
CA PRO A 79 27.38 -5.21 7.70
C PRO A 79 28.28 -5.81 8.75
N LEU A 80 28.34 -7.15 8.75
CA LEU A 80 29.19 -7.89 9.68
C LEU A 80 30.67 -7.53 9.48
N LEU A 81 30.97 -6.76 8.43
CA LEU A 81 32.28 -6.35 7.97
C LEU A 81 32.41 -4.82 8.01
N PRO A 82 33.62 -4.30 8.28
CA PRO A 82 33.97 -2.91 7.99
C PRO A 82 33.65 -2.51 6.54
N ALA A 83 33.37 -1.22 6.29
CA ALA A 83 32.92 -0.74 4.98
C ALA A 83 33.85 -1.13 3.80
N GLU A 84 35.18 -1.00 3.98
CA GLU A 84 36.16 -1.40 2.96
C GLU A 84 36.15 -2.92 2.69
N GLU A 85 35.99 -3.73 3.74
CA GLU A 85 35.88 -5.18 3.61
C GLU A 85 34.57 -5.59 2.95
N ALA A 86 33.46 -4.92 3.31
CA ALA A 86 32.15 -5.13 2.69
C ALA A 86 32.19 -4.79 1.20
N LYS A 87 32.84 -3.67 0.82
CA LYS A 87 33.02 -3.29 -0.58
C LYS A 87 33.84 -4.32 -1.35
N LYS A 88 35.00 -4.73 -0.83
CA LYS A 88 35.82 -5.76 -1.46
C LYS A 88 35.05 -7.07 -1.62
N LYS A 89 34.31 -7.49 -0.58
CA LYS A 89 33.48 -8.69 -0.64
C LYS A 89 32.36 -8.55 -1.66
N ALA A 90 31.71 -7.40 -1.77
CA ALA A 90 30.69 -7.15 -2.77
C ALA A 90 31.25 -7.28 -4.20
N GLU A 91 32.44 -6.72 -4.47
CA GLU A 91 33.13 -6.87 -5.75
C GLU A 91 33.48 -8.35 -6.07
N GLU A 92 33.93 -9.11 -5.07
CA GLU A 92 34.21 -10.54 -5.22
C GLU A 92 32.94 -11.37 -5.48
N LEU A 93 31.84 -11.05 -4.79
CA LEU A 93 30.55 -11.70 -4.99
C LEU A 93 29.96 -11.39 -6.36
N ARG A 94 30.02 -10.13 -6.82
CA ARG A 94 29.51 -9.73 -8.15
C ARG A 94 30.19 -10.50 -9.29
N LYS A 95 31.48 -10.85 -9.16
CA LYS A 95 32.19 -11.67 -10.16
C LYS A 95 31.59 -13.07 -10.36
N LYS A 96 30.73 -13.55 -9.45
CA LYS A 96 30.06 -14.85 -9.56
C LYS A 96 28.82 -14.81 -10.46
N VAL A 97 28.25 -13.63 -10.74
CA VAL A 97 26.98 -13.48 -11.48
C VAL A 97 27.04 -14.13 -12.87
N PRO A 98 28.08 -13.92 -13.71
CA PRO A 98 28.11 -14.53 -15.05
C PRO A 98 28.12 -16.06 -15.02
N ALA A 99 28.86 -16.66 -14.08
CA ALA A 99 28.93 -18.11 -13.95
C ALA A 99 27.59 -18.73 -13.52
N LEU A 100 26.85 -18.05 -12.64
CA LEU A 100 25.51 -18.50 -12.22
C LEU A 100 24.48 -18.38 -13.35
N LEU A 101 24.58 -17.33 -14.17
CA LEU A 101 23.75 -17.16 -15.36
C LEU A 101 24.03 -18.25 -16.41
N GLU A 102 25.30 -18.53 -16.70
CA GLU A 102 25.70 -19.58 -17.63
C GLU A 102 25.22 -20.97 -17.17
N ALA A 103 25.29 -21.22 -15.86
CA ALA A 103 24.79 -22.45 -15.24
C ALA A 103 23.26 -22.51 -15.12
N LYS A 104 22.53 -21.44 -15.47
CA LYS A 104 21.08 -21.28 -15.23
C LYS A 104 20.69 -21.53 -13.77
N ASP A 105 21.56 -21.15 -12.83
CA ASP A 105 21.36 -21.36 -11.40
C ASP A 105 20.65 -20.16 -10.76
N GLY A 106 19.33 -20.07 -10.95
CA GLY A 106 18.52 -19.00 -10.36
C GLY A 106 18.53 -18.99 -8.84
N LYS A 107 18.60 -20.16 -8.20
CA LYS A 107 18.69 -20.27 -6.73
C LYS A 107 20.02 -19.72 -6.22
N GLY A 108 21.11 -19.98 -6.94
CA GLY A 108 22.40 -19.38 -6.71
C GLY A 108 22.37 -17.85 -6.84
N LEU A 109 21.71 -17.32 -7.89
CA LEU A 109 21.54 -15.87 -8.07
C LEU A 109 20.76 -15.22 -6.92
N ILE A 110 19.66 -15.86 -6.48
CA ILE A 110 18.86 -15.42 -5.34
C ILE A 110 19.70 -15.39 -4.06
N SER A 111 20.46 -16.45 -3.80
CA SER A 111 21.33 -16.53 -2.63
C SER A 111 22.41 -15.45 -2.68
N LEU A 112 23.01 -15.22 -3.85
CA LEU A 112 24.04 -14.21 -4.06
C LEU A 112 23.47 -12.79 -3.84
N MET A 113 22.27 -12.52 -4.35
CA MET A 113 21.60 -11.22 -4.18
C MET A 113 21.35 -10.92 -2.69
N ARG A 114 20.88 -11.91 -1.93
CA ARG A 114 20.71 -11.75 -0.47
C ARG A 114 22.03 -11.58 0.27
N GLU A 115 23.08 -12.29 -0.15
CA GLU A 115 24.41 -12.12 0.44
C GLU A 115 24.93 -10.71 0.19
N LEU A 116 24.80 -10.20 -1.04
CA LEU A 116 25.13 -8.83 -1.40
C LEU A 116 24.32 -7.82 -0.57
N ALA A 117 23.00 -7.97 -0.49
CA ALA A 117 22.17 -7.09 0.33
C ALA A 117 22.57 -7.11 1.81
N SER A 118 23.03 -8.25 2.34
CA SER A 118 23.49 -8.35 3.73
C SER A 118 24.81 -7.61 4.02
N LEU A 119 25.50 -7.13 2.99
CA LEU A 119 26.68 -6.26 3.12
C LEU A 119 26.29 -4.78 3.29
N GLY A 120 25.00 -4.45 3.34
CA GLY A 120 24.50 -3.09 3.39
C GLY A 120 24.76 -2.33 2.09
N GLU A 121 24.85 -1.00 2.18
CA GLU A 121 25.02 -0.13 1.01
C GLU A 121 26.14 -0.53 0.04
N PRO A 122 27.34 -0.97 0.49
CA PRO A 122 28.39 -1.46 -0.41
C PRO A 122 27.97 -2.63 -1.32
N GLY A 123 27.00 -3.44 -0.90
CA GLY A 123 26.49 -4.58 -1.66
C GLY A 123 25.20 -4.32 -2.43
N TYR A 124 24.47 -3.25 -2.12
CA TYR A 124 23.16 -2.96 -2.72
C TYR A 124 23.22 -2.82 -4.24
N ASP A 125 24.24 -2.16 -4.81
CA ASP A 125 24.35 -2.03 -6.28
C ASP A 125 24.48 -3.39 -6.97
N GLY A 126 25.23 -4.33 -6.37
CA GLY A 126 25.35 -5.68 -6.91
C GLY A 126 24.07 -6.48 -6.77
N ALA A 127 23.33 -6.28 -5.67
CA ALA A 127 22.03 -6.91 -5.50
C ALA A 127 20.99 -6.35 -6.47
N LEU A 128 20.97 -5.03 -6.70
CA LEU A 128 20.11 -4.38 -7.69
C LEU A 128 20.42 -4.85 -9.11
N GLU A 129 21.70 -5.01 -9.46
CA GLU A 129 22.11 -5.58 -10.75
C GLU A 129 21.50 -6.97 -10.97
N ILE A 130 21.54 -7.85 -9.95
CA ILE A 130 20.91 -9.17 -10.03
C ILE A 130 19.39 -9.04 -10.16
N ALA A 131 18.75 -8.12 -9.42
CA ALA A 131 17.30 -7.92 -9.52
C ALA A 131 16.87 -7.46 -10.92
N GLU A 132 17.64 -6.57 -11.56
CA GLU A 132 17.38 -6.13 -12.94
C GLU A 132 17.63 -7.24 -13.97
N LEU A 133 18.63 -8.09 -13.75
CA LEU A 133 18.86 -9.27 -14.59
C LEU A 133 17.68 -10.25 -14.48
N LEU A 134 17.21 -10.52 -13.26
CA LEU A 134 16.01 -11.36 -13.03
C LEU A 134 14.77 -10.76 -13.71
N LYS A 135 14.59 -9.44 -13.69
CA LYS A 135 13.50 -8.81 -14.41
C LYS A 135 13.63 -8.98 -15.93
N ASN A 136 14.75 -8.54 -16.50
CA ASN A 136 14.87 -8.35 -17.95
C ASN A 136 15.09 -9.67 -18.71
N ASP A 137 15.93 -10.55 -18.18
CA ASP A 137 16.34 -11.76 -18.90
C ASP A 137 15.42 -12.94 -18.60
N VAL A 138 14.76 -12.92 -17.43
CA VAL A 138 14.09 -14.09 -16.88
C VAL A 138 12.58 -13.93 -17.00
N MET A 139 12.01 -12.90 -16.38
CA MET A 139 10.55 -12.68 -16.40
C MET A 139 10.04 -12.02 -17.69
N GLY A 140 10.94 -11.44 -18.49
CA GLY A 140 10.61 -10.76 -19.73
C GLY A 140 9.72 -9.51 -19.53
N PRO A 141 9.28 -8.86 -20.62
CA PRO A 141 8.52 -7.61 -20.54
C PRO A 141 7.12 -7.77 -19.92
N LYS A 142 6.60 -9.00 -19.88
CA LYS A 142 5.29 -9.32 -19.30
C LYS A 142 5.36 -9.70 -17.83
N GLY A 143 6.55 -9.96 -17.30
CA GLY A 143 6.69 -10.43 -15.93
C GLY A 143 6.20 -11.88 -15.73
N ASP A 144 6.25 -12.72 -16.76
CA ASP A 144 5.69 -14.07 -16.68
C ASP A 144 6.64 -15.03 -15.94
N TRP A 145 6.09 -15.78 -14.98
CA TRP A 145 6.84 -16.68 -14.12
C TRP A 145 7.19 -17.99 -14.81
N GLU A 146 6.42 -18.40 -15.83
CA GLU A 146 6.67 -19.64 -16.56
C GLU A 146 8.05 -19.60 -17.26
N ASP A 147 8.40 -18.44 -17.82
CA ASP A 147 9.72 -18.18 -18.40
C ASP A 147 10.84 -18.28 -17.35
N ALA A 148 10.56 -17.90 -16.10
CA ALA A 148 11.56 -17.90 -15.04
C ALA A 148 11.93 -19.30 -14.57
N GLU A 149 10.92 -20.17 -14.47
CA GLU A 149 11.13 -21.57 -14.12
C GLU A 149 11.92 -22.28 -15.21
N GLU A 150 11.59 -22.05 -16.49
CA GLU A 150 12.32 -22.66 -17.61
C GLU A 150 13.77 -22.17 -17.72
N LYS A 151 13.99 -20.85 -17.57
CA LYS A 151 15.31 -20.25 -17.81
C LYS A 151 16.26 -20.42 -16.64
N LEU A 152 15.76 -20.40 -15.41
CA LEU A 152 16.59 -20.32 -14.19
C LEU A 152 16.22 -21.32 -13.09
N GLY A 153 15.20 -22.17 -13.29
CA GLY A 153 14.81 -23.17 -12.29
C GLY A 153 14.30 -22.56 -10.98
N ILE A 154 13.72 -21.35 -11.05
CA ILE A 154 13.08 -20.67 -9.92
C ILE A 154 11.58 -20.58 -10.15
N ASP A 155 10.80 -20.94 -9.13
CA ASP A 155 9.35 -20.74 -9.15
C ASP A 155 8.99 -19.38 -8.53
N GLY A 156 7.72 -18.98 -8.63
CA GLY A 156 7.24 -17.73 -8.03
C GLY A 156 7.42 -17.70 -6.50
N GLY A 157 7.38 -18.84 -5.82
CA GLY A 157 7.61 -18.92 -4.38
C GLY A 157 9.06 -18.60 -4.01
N ASP A 158 10.02 -19.07 -4.79
CA ASP A 158 11.44 -18.74 -4.63
C ASP A 158 11.70 -17.26 -4.87
N PHE A 159 11.05 -16.65 -5.87
CA PHE A 159 11.10 -15.21 -6.11
C PHE A 159 10.55 -14.41 -4.92
N TRP A 160 9.36 -14.73 -4.42
CA TRP A 160 8.76 -13.96 -3.31
C TRP A 160 9.58 -14.03 -2.03
N LYS A 161 10.20 -15.19 -1.76
CA LYS A 161 11.09 -15.31 -0.61
C LYS A 161 12.23 -14.31 -0.68
N ILE A 162 12.73 -13.98 -1.88
CA ILE A 162 13.86 -13.07 -2.05
C ILE A 162 13.63 -11.80 -1.24
N TRP A 163 12.48 -11.15 -1.43
CA TRP A 163 12.18 -9.79 -0.98
C TRP A 163 11.99 -9.65 0.54
N THR A 164 11.97 -10.75 1.28
CA THR A 164 11.69 -10.75 2.73
C THR A 164 12.96 -10.77 3.59
N GLY A 165 12.83 -10.37 4.86
CA GLY A 165 13.89 -10.46 5.87
C GLY A 165 15.09 -9.57 5.55
N ARG A 166 16.24 -10.16 5.20
CA ARG A 166 17.51 -9.41 5.00
C ARG A 166 17.49 -8.39 3.86
N MET A 167 16.46 -8.43 3.00
CA MET A 167 16.29 -7.44 1.94
C MET A 167 15.62 -6.15 2.41
N VAL A 168 14.87 -6.17 3.52
CA VAL A 168 14.07 -5.02 3.99
C VAL A 168 14.90 -3.72 4.06
N PRO A 169 16.14 -3.71 4.62
CA PRO A 169 17.00 -2.54 4.57
C PRO A 169 17.28 -2.01 3.16
N MET A 170 17.51 -2.90 2.20
CA MET A 170 17.77 -2.53 0.81
C MET A 170 16.52 -2.00 0.11
N LEU A 171 15.35 -2.58 0.41
CA LEU A 171 14.08 -2.14 -0.17
C LEU A 171 13.76 -0.72 0.25
N ALA A 172 13.83 -0.42 1.56
CA ALA A 172 13.62 0.92 2.07
C ALA A 172 14.69 1.89 1.55
N TRP A 173 15.96 1.46 1.50
CA TRP A 173 17.03 2.25 0.91
C TRP A 173 16.77 2.59 -0.56
N SER A 174 16.22 1.66 -1.35
CA SER A 174 15.94 1.88 -2.76
C SER A 174 14.88 2.95 -3.01
N LEU A 175 13.91 3.09 -2.10
CA LEU A 175 12.92 4.17 -2.14
C LEU A 175 13.55 5.55 -1.88
N ALA A 176 14.56 5.62 -1.01
CA ALA A 176 15.27 6.84 -0.68
C ALA A 176 16.33 7.27 -1.72
N HIS A 177 16.71 6.37 -2.65
CA HIS A 177 17.75 6.59 -3.67
C HIS A 177 17.20 6.33 -5.09
N PRO A 178 16.23 7.14 -5.57
CA PRO A 178 15.57 6.94 -6.85
C PRO A 178 16.54 6.95 -8.06
N GLU A 179 17.70 7.59 -7.92
CA GLU A 179 18.75 7.62 -8.93
C GLU A 179 19.57 6.33 -9.03
N ARG A 180 19.48 5.45 -8.02
CA ARG A 180 20.24 4.19 -7.95
C ARG A 180 19.37 2.96 -8.19
N ALA A 181 18.06 3.06 -8.00
CA ALA A 181 17.13 1.95 -8.19
C ALA A 181 16.07 2.27 -9.26
N SER A 182 15.81 1.31 -10.15
CA SER A 182 14.79 1.49 -11.20
C SER A 182 13.40 1.68 -10.60
N SER A 183 12.49 2.34 -11.33
CA SER A 183 11.09 2.45 -10.92
C SER A 183 10.41 1.09 -10.72
N TRP A 184 10.78 0.07 -11.50
CA TRP A 184 10.30 -1.30 -11.30
C TRP A 184 10.74 -1.89 -9.96
N PHE A 185 12.03 -1.77 -9.63
CA PHE A 185 12.54 -2.27 -8.36
C PHE A 185 11.86 -1.56 -7.19
N ARG A 186 11.74 -0.23 -7.28
CA ARG A 186 11.07 0.59 -6.27
C ARG A 186 9.59 0.22 -6.13
N ALA A 187 8.87 -0.04 -7.22
CA ALA A 187 7.48 -0.51 -7.16
C ALA A 187 7.35 -1.86 -6.42
N ASN A 188 8.24 -2.83 -6.68
CA ASN A 188 8.26 -4.10 -5.95
C ASN A 188 8.64 -3.93 -4.47
N ALA A 189 9.52 -2.96 -4.18
CA ALA A 189 9.87 -2.61 -2.81
C ALA A 189 8.65 -2.07 -2.05
N LEU A 190 7.81 -1.23 -2.67
CA LEU A 190 6.58 -0.73 -2.05
C LEU A 190 5.64 -1.86 -1.65
N GLU A 191 5.34 -2.75 -2.59
CA GLU A 191 4.47 -3.89 -2.34
C GLU A 191 5.03 -4.71 -1.18
N THR A 192 6.29 -5.12 -1.26
CA THR A 192 6.92 -5.94 -0.21
C THR A 192 6.90 -5.27 1.15
N LEU A 193 7.28 -3.98 1.23
CA LEU A 193 7.33 -3.24 2.50
C LEU A 193 5.93 -3.03 3.10
N SER A 194 4.87 -2.96 2.28
CA SER A 194 3.49 -2.85 2.79
C SER A 194 3.05 -4.09 3.57
N TRP A 195 3.52 -5.27 3.13
CA TRP A 195 3.30 -6.55 3.81
C TRP A 195 4.24 -6.78 4.99
N ASP A 196 5.35 -6.05 5.02
CA ASP A 196 6.36 -6.19 6.06
C ASP A 196 5.94 -5.45 7.35
N GLY A 197 6.24 -6.07 8.49
CA GLY A 197 5.92 -5.54 9.82
C GLY A 197 7.12 -4.94 10.54
N GLU A 198 8.32 -5.02 9.96
CA GLU A 198 9.58 -4.58 10.58
C GLU A 198 9.84 -3.08 10.37
N VAL A 199 9.15 -2.45 9.41
CA VAL A 199 9.24 -1.01 9.14
C VAL A 199 7.89 -0.30 9.31
N ASP A 200 7.95 0.98 9.70
CA ASP A 200 6.83 1.91 9.58
C ASP A 200 6.68 2.33 8.11
N ALA A 201 6.12 1.42 7.30
CA ALA A 201 5.97 1.59 5.86
C ALA A 201 5.15 2.83 5.51
N SER A 202 4.06 3.11 6.24
CA SER A 202 3.20 4.28 6.02
C SER A 202 3.97 5.59 6.12
N ARG A 203 4.80 5.75 7.16
CA ARG A 203 5.64 6.94 7.29
C ARG A 203 6.67 7.01 6.17
N LEU A 204 7.42 5.93 5.92
CA LEU A 204 8.41 5.89 4.85
C LEU A 204 7.80 6.27 3.49
N PHE A 205 6.59 5.78 3.19
CA PHE A 205 5.89 6.07 1.95
C PHE A 205 5.42 7.53 1.88
N ALA A 206 4.79 8.05 2.94
CA ALA A 206 4.33 9.44 3.01
C ALA A 206 5.49 10.41 2.82
N GLU A 207 6.62 10.13 3.44
CA GLU A 207 7.82 10.94 3.30
C GLU A 207 8.39 10.86 1.88
N THR A 208 8.59 9.65 1.35
CA THR A 208 9.16 9.45 0.00
C THR A 208 8.29 10.12 -1.06
N LEU A 209 6.97 10.05 -0.90
CA LEU A 209 6.01 10.65 -1.81
C LEU A 209 6.22 12.16 -1.98
N THR A 210 6.58 12.91 -0.93
CA THR A 210 6.82 14.36 -1.05
C THR A 210 7.94 14.73 -2.02
N GLY A 211 8.90 13.82 -2.25
CA GLY A 211 10.05 14.03 -3.13
C GLY A 211 9.98 13.30 -4.46
N GLU A 212 9.09 12.31 -4.59
CA GLU A 212 9.02 11.41 -5.74
C GLU A 212 8.77 12.17 -7.05
N LYS A 213 9.47 11.77 -8.12
CA LYS A 213 9.34 12.38 -9.45
C LYS A 213 8.81 11.41 -10.49
N ASP A 214 8.95 10.10 -10.27
CA ASP A 214 8.36 9.08 -11.12
C ASP A 214 6.85 8.98 -10.81
N PRO A 215 5.96 9.23 -11.77
CA PRO A 215 4.53 9.26 -11.51
C PRO A 215 3.94 7.90 -11.15
N GLU A 216 4.53 6.80 -11.61
CA GLU A 216 4.08 5.43 -11.28
C GLU A 216 4.50 5.08 -9.85
N VAL A 217 5.74 5.40 -9.47
CA VAL A 217 6.20 5.18 -8.09
C VAL A 217 5.42 6.05 -7.11
N ALA A 218 5.10 7.30 -7.47
CA ALA A 218 4.25 8.16 -6.66
C ALA A 218 2.83 7.58 -6.48
N ALA A 219 2.26 6.99 -7.54
CA ALA A 219 0.96 6.34 -7.46
C ALA A 219 0.97 5.11 -6.55
N GLY A 220 2.00 4.26 -6.66
CA GLY A 220 2.19 3.12 -5.77
C GLY A 220 2.42 3.54 -4.31
N LEU A 221 3.25 4.56 -4.07
CA LEU A 221 3.49 5.11 -2.74
C LEU A 221 2.16 5.56 -2.11
N ALA A 222 1.32 6.25 -2.87
CA ALA A 222 0.01 6.70 -2.41
C ALA A 222 -0.98 5.54 -2.19
N GLU A 223 -0.91 4.48 -3.01
CA GLU A 223 -1.78 3.31 -2.91
C GLU A 223 -1.59 2.55 -1.59
N TYR A 224 -0.34 2.36 -1.18
CA TYR A 224 -0.01 1.61 0.03
C TYR A 224 -0.05 2.44 1.33
N LEU A 225 -0.60 3.66 1.30
CA LEU A 225 -0.91 4.46 2.49
C LEU A 225 -2.23 4.02 3.15
N ASP A 226 -2.34 2.72 3.43
CA ASP A 226 -3.57 2.12 3.92
C ASP A 226 -3.81 2.38 5.42
N THR A 227 -2.71 2.50 6.18
CA THR A 227 -2.62 2.60 7.64
C THR A 227 -1.98 3.92 8.07
N VAL A 228 -2.60 5.03 7.66
CA VAL A 228 -2.14 6.38 7.98
C VAL A 228 -2.59 6.84 9.37
N THR A 229 -1.70 7.54 10.08
CA THR A 229 -1.96 8.17 11.37
C THR A 229 -2.09 9.70 11.24
N PRO A 230 -2.83 10.38 12.12
CA PRO A 230 -3.08 11.83 12.01
C PRO A 230 -1.82 12.71 11.91
N ASP A 231 -0.72 12.29 12.52
CA ASP A 231 0.57 13.02 12.45
C ASP A 231 1.21 13.02 11.06
N LEU A 232 0.78 12.14 10.14
CA LEU A 232 1.21 12.16 8.74
C LEU A 232 0.44 13.19 7.90
N SER A 233 -0.61 13.83 8.43
CA SER A 233 -1.47 14.75 7.67
C SER A 233 -0.68 15.82 6.91
N PRO A 234 0.31 16.53 7.50
CA PRO A 234 0.97 17.60 6.76
C PRO A 234 1.87 17.09 5.63
N LEU A 235 2.46 15.89 5.76
CA LEU A 235 3.22 15.25 4.67
C LEU A 235 2.31 14.87 3.50
N LEU A 236 1.10 14.37 3.78
CA LEU A 236 0.14 14.00 2.74
C LEU A 236 -0.46 15.22 2.05
N VAL A 237 -0.75 16.29 2.81
CA VAL A 237 -1.19 17.58 2.26
C VAL A 237 -0.12 18.17 1.35
N GLU A 238 1.14 18.17 1.79
CA GLU A 238 2.26 18.64 0.96
C GLU A 238 2.44 17.76 -0.29
N SER A 239 2.35 16.44 -0.13
CA SER A 239 2.39 15.51 -1.27
C SER A 239 1.30 15.82 -2.29
N ALA A 240 0.09 16.20 -1.86
CA ALA A 240 -1.01 16.53 -2.75
C ALA A 240 -0.73 17.81 -3.56
N ARG A 241 -0.02 18.77 -2.97
CA ARG A 241 0.44 19.98 -3.66
C ARG A 241 1.56 19.69 -4.65
N VAL A 242 2.58 18.92 -4.23
CA VAL A 242 3.70 18.52 -5.09
C VAL A 242 3.22 17.72 -6.30
N HIS A 243 2.26 16.84 -6.09
CA HIS A 243 1.69 15.95 -7.11
C HIS A 243 0.39 16.47 -7.71
N ARG A 244 0.12 17.78 -7.62
CA ARG A 244 -1.14 18.39 -8.11
C ARG A 244 -1.44 18.12 -9.58
N ASP A 245 -0.43 17.84 -10.40
CA ASP A 245 -0.58 17.56 -11.83
C ASP A 245 -0.47 16.04 -12.14
N ASN A 246 -0.30 15.20 -11.11
CA ASN A 246 -0.19 13.74 -11.25
C ASN A 246 -1.55 13.07 -10.97
N ALA A 247 -2.38 12.99 -12.01
CA ALA A 247 -3.72 12.39 -11.95
C ALA A 247 -3.72 10.88 -11.57
N ARG A 248 -2.57 10.19 -11.61
CA ARG A 248 -2.46 8.79 -11.18
C ARG A 248 -2.29 8.65 -9.67
N ALA A 249 -1.48 9.51 -9.04
CA ALA A 249 -1.25 9.44 -7.60
C ALA A 249 -2.38 10.07 -6.78
N LEU A 250 -2.98 11.16 -7.28
CA LEU A 250 -3.96 11.94 -6.53
C LEU A 250 -5.17 11.15 -6.02
N PRO A 251 -5.81 10.25 -6.80
CA PRO A 251 -6.96 9.48 -6.29
C PRO A 251 -6.63 8.64 -5.05
N ASN A 252 -5.45 8.03 -5.00
CA ASN A 252 -5.00 7.24 -3.84
C ASN A 252 -4.62 8.15 -2.66
N LEU A 253 -3.96 9.28 -2.94
CA LEU A 253 -3.61 10.25 -1.91
C LEU A 253 -4.84 10.90 -1.27
N LEU A 254 -5.89 11.17 -2.05
CA LEU A 254 -7.18 11.65 -1.56
C LEU A 254 -7.83 10.64 -0.62
N ILE A 255 -7.73 9.33 -0.89
CA ILE A 255 -8.22 8.27 0.01
C ILE A 255 -7.46 8.33 1.34
N ALA A 256 -6.13 8.46 1.31
CA ALA A 256 -5.32 8.58 2.52
C ALA A 256 -5.69 9.84 3.33
N LEU A 257 -5.79 11.01 2.69
CA LEU A 257 -6.27 12.25 3.33
C LEU A 257 -7.68 12.08 3.91
N GLY A 258 -8.58 11.41 3.19
CA GLY A 258 -9.96 11.16 3.61
C GLY A 258 -10.06 10.18 4.78
N LYS A 259 -9.08 9.29 4.97
CA LYS A 259 -8.95 8.45 6.16
C LYS A 259 -8.53 9.27 7.38
N LEU A 260 -7.65 10.25 7.20
CA LEU A 260 -7.20 11.12 8.28
C LEU A 260 -8.29 12.09 8.75
N GLY A 261 -8.99 12.72 7.81
CA GLY A 261 -10.12 13.61 8.10
C GLY A 261 -9.76 14.84 8.96
N THR A 262 -8.48 15.17 9.12
CA THR A 262 -8.05 16.40 9.82
C THR A 262 -8.53 17.64 9.05
N PRO A 263 -8.67 18.82 9.69
CA PRO A 263 -9.06 20.05 9.00
C PRO A 263 -8.20 20.36 7.76
N GLU A 264 -6.90 20.11 7.84
CA GLU A 264 -5.93 20.33 6.77
C GLU A 264 -6.13 19.34 5.62
N SER A 265 -6.37 18.06 5.96
CA SER A 265 -6.69 17.03 4.98
C SER A 265 -8.01 17.35 4.25
N VAL A 266 -9.04 17.81 4.97
CA VAL A 266 -10.32 18.24 4.41
C VAL A 266 -10.12 19.43 3.47
N ALA A 267 -9.33 20.43 3.86
CA ALA A 267 -9.04 21.59 3.03
C ALA A 267 -8.30 21.19 1.73
N ALA A 268 -7.32 20.28 1.81
CA ALA A 268 -6.60 19.78 0.64
C ALA A 268 -7.52 18.99 -0.32
N ILE A 269 -8.43 18.16 0.22
CA ILE A 269 -9.43 17.46 -0.60
C ILE A 269 -10.37 18.46 -1.29
N GLU A 270 -10.84 19.49 -0.58
CA GLU A 270 -11.73 20.52 -1.12
C GLU A 270 -11.07 21.29 -2.27
N GLU A 271 -9.79 21.65 -2.15
CA GLU A 271 -9.02 22.29 -3.23
C GLU A 271 -9.00 21.43 -4.51
N LEU A 272 -8.82 20.11 -4.36
CA LEU A 272 -8.76 19.17 -5.48
C LEU A 272 -10.11 18.84 -6.12
N ARG A 273 -11.24 19.32 -5.58
CA ARG A 273 -12.56 19.19 -6.24
C ARG A 273 -12.66 20.00 -7.53
N GLY A 274 -11.86 21.05 -7.67
CA GLY A 274 -11.77 21.88 -8.88
C GLY A 274 -10.80 21.34 -9.93
N HIS A 275 -10.17 20.18 -9.70
CA HIS A 275 -9.10 19.67 -10.55
C HIS A 275 -9.54 19.44 -12.01
N ALA A 276 -8.60 19.55 -12.96
CA ALA A 276 -8.91 19.41 -14.39
C ALA A 276 -9.34 17.97 -14.76
N ASP A 277 -8.65 16.98 -14.19
CA ASP A 277 -8.93 15.56 -14.37
C ASP A 277 -10.21 15.11 -13.64
N ALA A 278 -11.11 14.44 -14.37
CA ALA A 278 -12.41 14.02 -13.86
C ALA A 278 -12.33 12.91 -12.79
N ASN A 279 -11.33 12.03 -12.85
CA ASN A 279 -11.15 10.97 -11.85
C ASN A 279 -10.69 11.57 -10.51
N VAL A 280 -9.81 12.57 -10.54
CA VAL A 280 -9.39 13.31 -9.35
C VAL A 280 -10.57 14.03 -8.71
N ARG A 281 -11.38 14.79 -9.49
CA ARG A 281 -12.58 15.45 -8.96
C ARG A 281 -13.54 14.46 -8.32
N ARG A 282 -13.80 13.35 -9.01
CA ARG A 282 -14.67 12.28 -8.50
C ARG A 282 -14.15 11.69 -7.20
N ALA A 283 -12.85 11.39 -7.12
CA ALA A 283 -12.22 10.89 -5.89
C ALA A 283 -12.35 11.89 -4.73
N ALA A 284 -12.13 13.19 -4.99
CA ALA A 284 -12.26 14.22 -3.97
C ALA A 284 -13.71 14.33 -3.45
N GLU A 285 -14.71 14.33 -4.34
CA GLU A 285 -16.12 14.33 -3.96
C GLU A 285 -16.53 13.11 -3.12
N ILE A 286 -16.03 11.94 -3.49
CA ILE A 286 -16.24 10.68 -2.76
C ILE A 286 -15.70 10.84 -1.34
N GLU A 287 -14.44 11.24 -1.18
CA GLU A 287 -13.83 11.33 0.14
C GLU A 287 -14.48 12.43 1.00
N MET A 288 -14.89 13.56 0.43
CA MET A 288 -15.68 14.57 1.16
C MET A 288 -17.00 14.02 1.70
N LYS A 289 -17.73 13.25 0.89
CA LYS A 289 -18.94 12.56 1.35
C LYS A 289 -18.64 11.53 2.44
N ALA A 290 -17.48 10.88 2.36
CA ALA A 290 -17.08 9.90 3.35
C ALA A 290 -16.70 10.52 4.70
N ILE A 291 -16.14 11.74 4.70
CA ILE A 291 -15.79 12.49 5.92
C ILE A 291 -17.06 13.03 6.60
N ARG A 292 -18.08 13.41 5.81
CA ARG A 292 -19.37 13.91 6.31
C ARG A 292 -20.51 13.13 5.68
N PRO A 293 -20.74 11.87 6.08
CA PRO A 293 -21.76 11.06 5.47
C PRO A 293 -23.16 11.59 5.83
N PRO A 294 -24.14 11.49 4.91
CA PRO A 294 -25.52 11.90 5.20
C PRO A 294 -26.25 10.94 6.14
N VAL A 295 -25.78 9.70 6.26
CA VAL A 295 -26.38 8.63 7.08
C VAL A 295 -25.29 7.76 7.71
N ALA A 296 -25.64 7.04 8.77
CA ALA A 296 -24.73 6.07 9.39
C ALA A 296 -24.69 4.78 8.56
N GLY A 297 -23.50 4.23 8.35
CA GLY A 297 -23.36 2.93 7.69
C GLY A 297 -21.93 2.60 7.27
N ALA A 298 -21.77 1.52 6.52
CA ALA A 298 -20.48 1.15 5.95
C ALA A 298 -20.29 1.81 4.59
N TYR A 299 -19.35 2.75 4.50
CA TYR A 299 -19.01 3.45 3.27
C TYR A 299 -18.11 2.60 2.39
N ILE A 300 -18.53 2.41 1.14
CA ILE A 300 -17.78 1.68 0.13
C ILE A 300 -16.84 2.66 -0.58
N ASN A 301 -15.55 2.63 -0.23
CA ASN A 301 -14.52 3.48 -0.84
C ASN A 301 -13.74 2.77 -1.96
N GLN A 302 -13.66 1.44 -1.95
CA GLN A 302 -13.00 0.65 -2.98
C GLN A 302 -13.70 -0.72 -3.15
N PHE A 303 -13.48 -1.36 -4.28
CA PHE A 303 -13.90 -2.72 -4.54
C PHE A 303 -12.80 -3.44 -5.34
N TRP A 304 -12.49 -4.67 -4.96
CA TRP A 304 -11.52 -5.51 -5.64
C TRP A 304 -12.26 -6.68 -6.30
N SER A 305 -12.91 -6.43 -7.45
CA SER A 305 -13.51 -7.54 -8.20
C SER A 305 -12.41 -8.27 -8.97
N MET A 306 -12.25 -9.57 -8.70
CA MET A 306 -11.44 -10.46 -9.55
C MET A 306 -12.19 -10.84 -10.84
N ASP A 307 -13.47 -10.50 -10.94
CA ASP A 307 -14.32 -10.75 -12.10
C ASP A 307 -14.65 -9.40 -12.78
N PRO A 308 -14.01 -9.07 -13.92
CA PRO A 308 -14.27 -7.82 -14.63
C PRO A 308 -15.63 -7.79 -15.35
N GLU A 309 -16.30 -8.94 -15.51
CA GLU A 309 -17.55 -9.03 -16.30
C GLU A 309 -18.81 -8.76 -15.48
N VAL A 310 -18.70 -8.73 -14.14
CA VAL A 310 -19.84 -8.44 -13.26
C VAL A 310 -19.72 -7.00 -12.77
N PRO A 311 -20.56 -6.05 -13.25
CA PRO A 311 -20.65 -4.73 -12.67
C PRO A 311 -20.96 -4.89 -11.18
N PRO A 312 -20.15 -4.33 -10.28
CA PRO A 312 -20.41 -4.50 -8.86
C PRO A 312 -21.76 -3.85 -8.57
N ALA A 313 -22.66 -4.61 -7.95
CA ALA A 313 -23.99 -4.09 -7.60
C ALA A 313 -23.87 -2.93 -6.60
N LEU A 314 -22.78 -2.93 -5.83
CA LEU A 314 -22.28 -1.82 -5.01
C LEU A 314 -21.38 -0.88 -5.84
N GLN A 315 -21.49 0.41 -5.59
CA GLN A 315 -20.68 1.44 -6.24
C GLN A 315 -19.81 2.17 -5.21
N ARG A 316 -18.66 2.69 -5.64
CA ARG A 316 -17.86 3.60 -4.82
C ARG A 316 -18.69 4.82 -4.44
N GLY A 317 -18.79 5.11 -3.15
CA GLY A 317 -19.64 6.17 -2.59
C GLY A 317 -20.97 5.69 -1.99
N ASP A 318 -21.32 4.41 -2.16
CA ASP A 318 -22.47 3.83 -1.47
C ASP A 318 -22.20 3.75 0.04
N ILE A 319 -23.23 4.01 0.85
CA ILE A 319 -23.21 3.74 2.29
C ILE A 319 -24.19 2.61 2.58
N VAL A 320 -23.69 1.44 2.95
CA VAL A 320 -24.52 0.29 3.32
C VAL A 320 -25.12 0.54 4.69
N VAL A 321 -26.44 0.73 4.72
CA VAL A 321 -27.20 1.02 5.96
C VAL A 321 -27.91 -0.21 6.49
N SER A 322 -28.12 -1.24 5.66
CA SER A 322 -28.70 -2.51 6.08
C SER A 322 -28.16 -3.69 5.28
N TRP A 323 -28.08 -4.85 5.94
CA TRP A 323 -27.70 -6.14 5.39
C TRP A 323 -28.74 -7.21 5.78
N ASN A 324 -29.47 -7.76 4.81
CA ASN A 324 -30.56 -8.71 5.01
C ASN A 324 -31.58 -8.22 6.07
N GLY A 325 -31.88 -6.92 6.07
CA GLY A 325 -32.77 -6.28 7.04
C GLY A 325 -32.12 -5.95 8.40
N ALA A 326 -30.92 -6.45 8.70
CA ALA A 326 -30.17 -6.04 9.88
C ALA A 326 -29.53 -4.66 9.64
N PRO A 327 -29.59 -3.70 10.57
CA PRO A 327 -28.93 -2.42 10.41
C PRO A 327 -27.41 -2.59 10.41
N VAL A 328 -26.71 -1.76 9.63
CA VAL A 328 -25.25 -1.67 9.62
C VAL A 328 -24.88 -0.33 10.26
N GLN A 329 -24.37 -0.36 11.49
CA GLN A 329 -24.01 0.83 12.26
C GLN A 329 -22.50 0.92 12.52
N SER A 330 -21.71 0.02 11.95
CA SER A 330 -20.26 0.00 12.06
C SER A 330 -19.66 -0.82 10.92
N TRP A 331 -18.36 -0.69 10.69
CA TRP A 331 -17.63 -1.59 9.78
C TRP A 331 -17.61 -3.02 10.32
N ASP A 332 -17.57 -3.17 11.64
CA ASP A 332 -17.66 -4.46 12.33
C ASP A 332 -19.03 -5.12 12.14
N ASP A 333 -20.13 -4.36 12.16
CA ASP A 333 -21.46 -4.89 11.79
C ASP A 333 -21.48 -5.37 10.35
N PHE A 334 -20.90 -4.58 9.44
CA PHE A 334 -20.80 -4.94 8.02
C PHE A 334 -20.02 -6.25 7.84
N THR A 335 -18.83 -6.37 8.42
CA THR A 335 -17.98 -7.57 8.29
C THR A 335 -18.59 -8.78 8.99
N LYS A 336 -19.21 -8.61 10.17
CA LYS A 336 -19.94 -9.69 10.88
C LYS A 336 -21.13 -10.19 10.08
N ASN A 337 -21.92 -9.28 9.49
CA ASN A 337 -23.04 -9.65 8.65
C ASN A 337 -22.57 -10.33 7.35
N ALA A 338 -21.48 -9.84 6.75
CA ALA A 338 -20.83 -10.47 5.60
C ALA A 338 -20.34 -11.88 5.88
N ALA A 339 -19.69 -12.11 7.03
CA ALA A 339 -19.18 -13.42 7.42
C ALA A 339 -20.31 -14.45 7.65
N ARG A 340 -21.51 -14.00 8.04
CA ARG A 340 -22.69 -14.84 8.28
C ARG A 340 -23.47 -15.19 7.01
N ALA A 341 -23.24 -14.50 5.90
CA ALA A 341 -23.98 -14.72 4.67
C ALA A 341 -23.69 -16.13 4.08
N ALA A 342 -24.76 -16.84 3.70
CA ALA A 342 -24.67 -18.17 3.10
C ALA A 342 -24.03 -18.11 1.70
N TRP A 343 -23.26 -19.15 1.33
CA TRP A 343 -22.49 -19.20 0.08
C TRP A 343 -23.36 -19.27 -1.18
N ASP A 344 -24.57 -19.79 -1.07
CA ASP A 344 -25.52 -20.06 -2.16
C ASP A 344 -26.74 -19.12 -2.15
N GLY A 345 -26.76 -18.17 -1.21
CA GLY A 345 -27.86 -17.24 -1.02
C GLY A 345 -27.73 -15.94 -1.82
N THR A 346 -28.88 -15.32 -2.07
CA THR A 346 -28.94 -13.88 -2.39
C THR A 346 -28.85 -13.10 -1.08
N THR A 347 -27.93 -12.16 -1.01
CA THR A 347 -27.84 -11.17 0.07
C THR A 347 -28.46 -9.87 -0.41
N SER A 348 -29.44 -9.34 0.33
CA SER A 348 -30.07 -8.06 0.03
C SER A 348 -29.47 -6.97 0.91
N LEU A 349 -28.89 -5.95 0.30
CA LEU A 349 -28.36 -4.78 0.98
C LEU A 349 -29.30 -3.59 0.75
N VAL A 350 -29.42 -2.71 1.74
CA VAL A 350 -29.95 -1.36 1.51
C VAL A 350 -28.78 -0.40 1.57
N VAL A 351 -28.58 0.35 0.49
CA VAL A 351 -27.51 1.34 0.38
C VAL A 351 -28.08 2.73 0.19
N HIS A 352 -27.44 3.72 0.82
CA HIS A 352 -27.68 5.11 0.53
C HIS A 352 -26.76 5.55 -0.62
N ARG A 353 -27.37 5.83 -1.77
CA ARG A 353 -26.68 6.23 -3.01
C ARG A 353 -27.19 7.61 -3.44
N GLY A 354 -26.33 8.61 -3.38
CA GLY A 354 -26.75 9.99 -3.61
C GLY A 354 -27.68 10.46 -2.48
N ASN A 355 -28.97 10.63 -2.77
CA ASN A 355 -30.02 11.02 -1.81
C ASN A 355 -31.12 9.94 -1.67
N GLU A 356 -30.88 8.74 -2.18
CA GLU A 356 -31.88 7.68 -2.26
C GLU A 356 -31.40 6.43 -1.51
N LEU A 357 -32.36 5.67 -0.96
CA LEU A 357 -32.13 4.32 -0.49
C LEU A 357 -32.42 3.35 -1.64
N VAL A 358 -31.42 2.56 -2.00
CA VAL A 358 -31.48 1.58 -3.08
C VAL A 358 -31.28 0.20 -2.47
N THR A 359 -32.17 -0.74 -2.81
CA THR A 359 -31.96 -2.16 -2.50
C THR A 359 -31.07 -2.78 -3.57
N VAL A 360 -29.99 -3.44 -3.12
CA VAL A 360 -28.99 -4.07 -3.95
C VAL A 360 -28.90 -5.54 -3.58
N ASP A 361 -29.26 -6.41 -4.51
CA ASP A 361 -29.16 -7.85 -4.32
C ASP A 361 -27.84 -8.38 -4.87
N LEU A 362 -27.08 -9.05 -4.00
CA LEU A 362 -25.80 -9.67 -4.31
C LEU A 362 -25.97 -11.18 -4.32
N ARG A 363 -25.43 -11.83 -5.35
CA ARG A 363 -25.38 -13.30 -5.42
C ARG A 363 -23.99 -13.80 -5.06
N GLY A 364 -23.92 -14.78 -4.16
CA GLY A 364 -22.66 -15.36 -3.71
C GLY A 364 -21.95 -14.52 -2.64
N LYS A 365 -20.70 -14.88 -2.35
CA LYS A 365 -19.91 -14.19 -1.33
C LYS A 365 -19.41 -12.84 -1.83
N LEU A 366 -19.62 -11.80 -1.02
CA LEU A 366 -18.79 -10.60 -1.07
C LEU A 366 -17.36 -11.01 -0.70
N ARG A 367 -16.48 -11.11 -1.70
CA ARG A 367 -15.03 -11.19 -1.50
C ARG A 367 -14.43 -9.84 -1.87
N ASN A 368 -13.45 -9.40 -1.08
CA ASN A 368 -12.57 -8.28 -1.41
C ASN A 368 -13.26 -6.89 -1.51
N TYR A 369 -14.05 -6.52 -0.52
CA TYR A 369 -14.51 -5.13 -0.37
C TYR A 369 -13.65 -4.46 0.69
N ASP A 370 -13.07 -3.31 0.35
CA ASP A 370 -12.46 -2.40 1.32
C ASP A 370 -13.38 -1.19 1.51
N GLY A 371 -13.42 -0.69 2.74
CA GLY A 371 -14.40 0.30 3.15
C GLY A 371 -14.09 0.84 4.53
N LYS A 372 -14.78 1.92 4.89
CA LYS A 372 -14.67 2.51 6.23
C LYS A 372 -16.06 2.70 6.80
N TYR A 373 -16.18 2.57 8.12
CA TYR A 373 -17.40 3.01 8.77
C TYR A 373 -17.50 4.53 8.68
N VAL A 374 -18.71 5.03 8.42
CA VAL A 374 -19.00 6.45 8.45
C VAL A 374 -20.25 6.69 9.30
N ALA A 375 -20.17 7.66 10.20
CA ALA A 375 -21.29 8.12 11.01
C ALA A 375 -21.64 9.56 10.60
N PRO A 376 -22.93 9.94 10.57
CA PRO A 376 -23.33 11.28 10.20
C PRO A 376 -22.63 12.28 11.11
N GLY A 377 -22.05 13.31 10.50
CA GLY A 377 -21.58 14.47 11.23
C GLY A 377 -22.76 15.03 12.01
N LYS A 378 -22.56 15.30 13.31
CA LYS A 378 -23.58 15.97 14.12
C LYS A 378 -23.80 17.40 13.63
#